data_AF-A0A3Q8ZNA1-F1
#
_entry.id   AF-A0A3Q8ZNA1-F1
#
_cell.length_a   1.000
_cell.length_b   1.000
_cell.length_c   1.000
_cell.angle_alpha   90.00
_cell.angle_beta   90.00
_cell.angle_gamma   90.00
#
_symmetry.space_group_name_H-M   'P 1'
#
loop_
_entity.id
_entity.type
_entity.pdbx_description
1 polymer ?
#
loop_
_entity_poly.entity_id
_entity_poly.type
_entity_poly.pdbx_seq_one_letter_code
_entity_poly.pdbx_strand_id
1 'polypeptide(L)'
;MTTARDHLSKADTVMIAAVEAGVPMLVEARNLVVGFHSMIRKKLADDLEPWIEAARRSLVASFANGIVRDHAAVRAAITEPWSNGQATPPDGTSTRGTPTP
;
A
#
# COMPACT_ATOMS: atom_id res chain seq x y z
N MET A 1 5.87 1.74 10.06
CA MET A 1 5.70 0.67 11.07
C MET A 1 4.24 0.21 10.96
N THR A 2 3.94 -0.84 10.20
CA THR A 2 2.58 -1.38 10.08
C THR A 2 2.40 -2.55 11.05
N THR A 3 2.36 -2.23 12.35
CA THR A 3 2.26 -3.15 13.49
C THR A 3 0.83 -3.65 13.73
N ALA A 4 0.03 -3.80 12.67
CA ALA A 4 -1.32 -4.37 12.78
C ALA A 4 -1.37 -5.83 12.27
N ARG A 5 -0.39 -6.27 11.48
CA ARG A 5 -0.35 -7.64 10.95
C ARG A 5 0.04 -8.67 12.01
N ASP A 6 0.69 -8.25 13.10
CA ASP A 6 1.25 -9.12 14.14
C ASP A 6 0.23 -9.59 15.20
N HIS A 7 -1.05 -9.21 15.09
CA HIS A 7 -2.09 -9.61 16.04
C HIS A 7 -3.19 -10.50 15.46
N LEU A 8 -2.97 -11.15 14.31
CA LEU A 8 -3.92 -12.16 13.86
C LEU A 8 -3.77 -13.40 14.75
N SER A 9 -4.67 -13.57 15.72
CA SER A 9 -4.70 -14.77 16.55
C SER A 9 -4.94 -16.00 15.68
N LYS A 10 -4.51 -17.19 16.14
CA LYS A 10 -4.84 -18.46 15.47
C LYS A 10 -6.36 -18.58 15.26
N ALA A 11 -7.15 -18.10 16.21
CA ALA A 11 -8.61 -18.08 16.12
C ALA A 11 -9.11 -17.19 14.97
N ASP A 12 -8.53 -16.00 14.81
CA ASP A 12 -8.90 -15.08 13.72
C ASP A 12 -8.51 -15.66 12.35
N THR A 13 -7.37 -16.35 12.28
CA THR A 13 -6.94 -17.03 11.05
C THR A 13 -7.91 -18.14 10.64
N VAL A 14 -8.36 -18.95 11.61
CA VAL A 14 -9.34 -20.02 11.38
C VAL A 14 -10.71 -19.45 11.01
N MET A 15 -11.14 -18.36 11.67
CA MET A 15 -12.39 -17.67 11.35
C MET A 15 -12.36 -17.08 9.94
N ILE A 16 -11.28 -16.38 9.57
CA ILE A 16 -11.10 -15.85 8.22
C ILE A 16 -11.12 -16.98 7.20
N ALA A 17 -10.41 -18.09 7.45
CA ALA A 17 -10.42 -19.25 6.55
C ALA A 17 -11.82 -19.86 6.38
N ALA A 18 -12.62 -19.93 7.45
CA ALA A 18 -14.00 -20.43 7.38
C ALA A 18 -14.92 -19.49 6.58
N VAL A 19 -14.77 -18.17 6.75
CA VAL A 19 -15.53 -17.17 5.98
C VAL A 19 -15.09 -17.18 4.51
N GLU A 20 -13.79 -17.23 4.24
CA GLU A 20 -13.22 -17.31 2.89
C GLU A 20 -13.67 -18.59 2.16
N ALA A 21 -13.72 -19.73 2.85
CA ALA A 21 -14.24 -20.98 2.30
C ALA A 21 -15.73 -20.90 1.90
N GLY A 22 -16.50 -20.06 2.60
CA GLY A 22 -17.91 -19.81 2.30
C GLY A 22 -18.17 -18.70 1.26
N VAL A 23 -17.17 -17.87 0.95
CA VAL A 23 -17.35 -16.67 0.10
C VAL A 23 -16.19 -16.52 -0.91
N PRO A 24 -16.28 -17.17 -2.08
CA PRO A 24 -15.23 -17.12 -3.12
C PRO A 24 -14.85 -15.71 -3.57
N MET A 25 -15.81 -14.77 -3.57
CA MET A 25 -15.57 -13.37 -3.95
C MET A 25 -14.61 -12.65 -2.97
N LEU A 26 -14.58 -13.07 -1.70
CA LEU A 26 -13.68 -12.49 -0.70
C LEU A 26 -12.25 -13.00 -0.91
N VAL A 27 -12.10 -14.27 -1.28
CA VAL A 27 -10.80 -14.86 -1.66
C VAL A 27 -10.23 -14.16 -2.88
N GLU A 28 -11.06 -13.90 -3.90
CA GLU A 28 -10.65 -13.14 -5.09
C GLU A 28 -10.18 -11.73 -4.72
N ALA A 29 -10.95 -11.01 -3.90
CA ALA A 29 -10.58 -9.68 -3.43
C ALA A 29 -9.24 -9.67 -2.67
N ARG A 30 -9.03 -10.64 -1.78
CA ARG A 30 -7.77 -10.81 -1.05
C ARG A 30 -6.60 -11.05 -2.01
N ASN A 31 -6.78 -11.95 -2.98
CA ASN A 31 -5.76 -12.27 -3.96
C ASN A 31 -5.39 -11.05 -4.81
N LEU A 32 -6.36 -10.23 -5.20
CA LEU A 32 -6.12 -8.97 -5.91
C LEU A 32 -5.33 -7.97 -5.07
N VAL A 33 -5.64 -7.81 -3.78
CA VAL A 33 -4.90 -6.91 -2.88
C VAL A 33 -3.45 -7.41 -2.67
N VAL A 34 -3.27 -8.71 -2.47
CA VAL A 34 -1.92 -9.33 -2.36
C VAL A 34 -1.14 -9.17 -3.66
N GLY A 35 -1.79 -9.36 -4.81
CA GLY A 35 -1.21 -9.16 -6.14
C GLY A 35 -0.74 -7.73 -6.36
N PHE A 36 -1.56 -6.74 -6.01
CA PHE A 36 -1.20 -5.33 -6.10
C PHE A 36 0.02 -4.98 -5.22
N HIS A 37 0.04 -5.47 -3.98
CA HIS A 37 1.20 -5.26 -3.11
C HIS A 37 2.47 -5.91 -3.68
N SER A 38 2.36 -7.11 -4.26
CA SER A 38 3.49 -7.77 -4.93
C SER A 38 4.00 -6.95 -6.12
N MET A 39 3.07 -6.39 -6.91
CA MET A 39 3.38 -5.53 -8.07
C MET A 39 4.19 -4.30 -7.67
N ILE A 40 3.79 -3.59 -6.61
CA ILE A 40 4.54 -2.44 -6.07
C ILE A 40 5.93 -2.88 -5.62
N ARG A 41 6.03 -3.97 -4.85
CA ARG A 41 7.32 -4.46 -4.32
C ARG A 41 8.30 -4.89 -5.40
N LYS A 42 7.79 -5.45 -6.50
CA LYS A 42 8.57 -5.96 -7.64
C LYS A 42 8.69 -4.94 -8.77
N LYS A 43 8.10 -3.74 -8.63
CA LYS A 43 8.08 -2.68 -9.64
C LYS A 43 7.49 -3.10 -10.99
N LEU A 44 6.46 -3.93 -10.98
CA LEU A 44 5.84 -4.50 -12.19
C LEU A 44 4.77 -3.57 -12.77
N ALA A 45 5.17 -2.39 -13.25
CA ALA A 45 4.24 -1.37 -13.71
C ALA A 45 3.38 -1.78 -14.92
N ASP A 46 3.86 -2.72 -15.73
CA ASP A 46 3.14 -3.19 -16.91
C ASP A 46 1.99 -4.17 -16.55
N ASP A 47 2.03 -4.75 -15.34
CA ASP A 47 0.95 -5.61 -14.82
C ASP A 47 -0.23 -4.78 -14.26
N LEU A 48 -0.10 -3.45 -14.19
CA LEU A 48 -1.10 -2.56 -13.60
C LEU A 48 -2.43 -2.62 -14.35
N GLU A 49 -2.44 -2.53 -15.67
CA GLU A 49 -3.70 -2.52 -16.44
C GLU A 49 -4.44 -3.86 -16.40
N PRO A 50 -3.78 -5.02 -16.61
CA PRO A 50 -4.41 -6.31 -16.39
C PRO A 50 -4.99 -6.46 -14.98
N TRP A 51 -4.30 -5.93 -13.96
CA TRP A 51 -4.79 -5.96 -12.59
C TRP A 51 -6.01 -5.06 -12.38
N ILE A 52 -6.02 -3.84 -12.94
CA ILE A 52 -7.18 -2.93 -12.86
C ILE A 52 -8.42 -3.58 -13.48
N GLU A 53 -8.28 -4.23 -14.64
CA GLU A 53 -9.39 -4.90 -15.31
C GLU A 53 -9.96 -6.09 -14.51
N ALA A 54 -9.12 -6.80 -13.76
CA ALA A 54 -9.58 -7.82 -12.82
C ALA A 54 -10.25 -7.18 -11.58
N ALA A 55 -9.64 -6.14 -11.01
CA ALA A 55 -10.09 -5.49 -9.79
C ALA A 55 -11.42 -4.71 -9.97
N ARG A 56 -11.67 -4.14 -11.15
CA ARG A 56 -12.94 -3.46 -11.49
C ARG A 56 -14.17 -4.38 -11.44
N ARG A 57 -13.97 -5.69 -11.58
CA ARG A 57 -15.04 -6.70 -11.59
C ARG A 57 -15.24 -7.42 -10.25
N SER A 58 -14.47 -7.06 -9.22
CA SER A 58 -14.50 -7.72 -7.92
C SER A 58 -14.94 -6.77 -6.79
N LEU A 59 -14.90 -7.25 -5.54
CA LEU A 59 -15.25 -6.46 -4.35
C LEU A 59 -14.35 -5.23 -4.13
N VAL A 60 -13.21 -5.13 -4.83
CA VAL A 60 -12.29 -3.99 -4.73
C VAL A 60 -12.44 -2.98 -5.88
N ALA A 61 -13.57 -3.01 -6.61
CA ALA A 61 -13.82 -2.13 -7.75
C ALA A 61 -13.65 -0.63 -7.44
N SER A 62 -14.12 -0.15 -6.28
CA SER A 62 -13.95 1.25 -5.87
C SER A 62 -12.48 1.64 -5.70
N PHE A 63 -11.64 0.71 -5.24
CA PHE A 63 -10.20 0.93 -5.13
C PHE A 63 -9.54 0.99 -6.51
N ALA A 64 -9.91 0.08 -7.42
CA ALA A 64 -9.45 0.13 -8.81
C ALA A 64 -9.85 1.44 -9.51
N ASN A 65 -11.06 1.94 -9.26
CA ASN A 65 -11.52 3.22 -9.78
C ASN A 65 -10.69 4.41 -9.26
N GLY A 66 -10.27 4.38 -7.99
CA GLY A 66 -9.34 5.37 -7.43
C GLY A 66 -7.99 5.33 -8.15
N ILE A 67 -7.41 4.13 -8.31
CA ILE A 67 -6.15 3.94 -9.03
C ILE A 67 -6.22 4.47 -10.47
N VAL A 68 -7.33 4.27 -11.17
CA VAL A 68 -7.50 4.77 -12.54
C VAL A 68 -7.48 6.30 -12.59
N ARG A 69 -8.12 6.96 -11.62
CA ARG A 69 -8.10 8.43 -11.52
C ARG A 69 -6.68 8.96 -11.31
N ASP A 70 -5.88 8.22 -10.54
CA ASP A 70 -4.50 8.57 -10.18
C ASP A 70 -3.45 7.76 -10.98
N HIS A 71 -3.81 7.23 -12.16
CA HIS A 71 -3.02 6.19 -12.85
C HIS A 71 -1.55 6.59 -13.06
N ALA A 72 -1.29 7.82 -13.51
CA ALA A 72 0.09 8.30 -13.71
C ALA A 72 0.88 8.33 -12.41
N ALA A 73 0.27 8.78 -11.31
CA ALA A 73 0.89 8.83 -10.00
C ALA A 73 1.13 7.43 -9.42
N VAL A 74 0.18 6.51 -9.61
CA VAL A 74 0.33 5.11 -9.18
C VAL A 74 1.41 4.40 -9.99
N ARG A 75 1.45 4.59 -11.32
CA ARG A 75 2.52 4.05 -12.16
C ARG A 75 3.88 4.57 -11.73
N ALA A 76 3.98 5.88 -11.47
CA ALA A 76 5.21 6.48 -10.94
C ALA A 76 5.58 5.91 -9.56
N ALA A 77 4.62 5.70 -8.66
CA ALA A 77 4.88 5.10 -7.35
C ALA A 77 5.39 3.64 -7.44
N ILE A 78 5.08 2.92 -8.53
CA ILE A 78 5.59 1.57 -8.78
C ILE A 78 7.03 1.63 -9.34
N THR A 79 7.33 2.55 -10.26
CA THR A 79 8.62 2.58 -10.97
C THR A 79 9.68 3.40 -10.22
N GLU A 80 9.29 4.58 -9.74
CA GLU A 80 10.19 5.57 -9.16
C GLU A 80 10.64 5.19 -7.75
N PRO A 81 11.84 5.62 -7.34
CA PRO A 81 12.23 5.58 -5.94
C PRO A 81 11.25 6.43 -5.11
N TRP A 82 10.74 5.87 -4.01
CA TRP A 82 9.93 6.65 -3.08
C TRP A 82 10.79 7.77 -2.50
N SER A 83 10.48 9.02 -2.85
CA SER A 83 11.03 10.19 -2.18
C SER A 83 10.34 10.32 -0.83
N ASN A 84 10.97 9.82 0.23
CA ASN A 84 10.50 10.06 1.58
C ASN A 84 10.81 11.52 1.84
N GLY A 85 9.92 12.43 1.44
CA GLY A 85 10.06 13.87 1.69
C GLY A 85 10.31 14.04 3.18
N GLN A 86 11.58 14.19 3.54
CA GLN A 86 11.98 14.38 4.92
C GLN A 86 11.38 15.73 5.27
N ALA A 87 10.40 15.74 6.17
CA ALA A 87 9.89 16.97 6.74
C ALA A 87 11.08 17.58 7.47
N THR A 88 11.78 18.49 6.81
CA THR A 88 12.89 19.24 7.38
C THR A 88 12.40 19.78 8.72
N PRO A 89 13.00 19.37 9.86
CA PRO A 89 12.66 20.00 11.13
C PRO A 89 12.95 21.50 10.95
N PRO A 90 12.13 22.42 11.48
CA PRO A 90 12.51 23.83 11.48
C PRO A 90 13.83 23.93 12.26
N ASP A 91 14.90 24.30 11.56
CA ASP A 91 16.21 24.55 12.13
C ASP A 91 16.09 25.54 13.28
N GLY A 92 16.20 25.03 14.50
CA GLY A 92 16.42 25.82 15.71
C GLY A 92 17.93 25.94 15.98
N THR A 93 18.68 26.56 15.08
CA THR A 93 20.07 26.97 15.36
C THR A 93 20.13 28.48 15.64
N SER A 94 19.57 28.88 16.77
CA SER A 94 19.82 30.21 17.33
C SER A 94 21.08 30.18 18.20
N THR A 95 22.21 30.49 17.56
CA THR A 95 23.38 31.22 18.07
C THR A 95 23.82 30.97 19.53
N ARG A 96 24.84 30.12 19.72
CA ARG A 96 25.70 30.15 20.92
C ARG A 96 26.74 31.26 20.74
N GLY A 97 26.43 32.46 21.21
CA GLY A 97 27.40 33.55 21.37
C GLY A 97 28.34 33.25 22.54
N THR A 98 29.64 33.19 22.27
CA THR A 98 30.70 33.30 23.25
C THR A 98 30.76 34.74 23.80
N PRO A 99 31.18 34.91 25.06
CA PRO A 99 32.08 36.01 25.35
C PRO A 99 33.33 35.51 26.09
N THR A 100 34.48 35.87 25.53
CA THR A 100 35.79 36.05 26.20
C THR A 100 35.97 37.56 26.40
N PRO A 101 36.95 38.10 27.17
CA PRO A 101 38.22 37.52 27.64
C PRO A 101 38.20 36.92 29.04
#